data_AF-A0A945EVK5-F1
#
_entry.id   AF-A0A945EVK5-F1
#
_cell.length_a   1.000
_cell.length_b   1.000
_cell.length_c   1.000
_cell.angle_alpha   90.00
_cell.angle_beta   90.00
_cell.angle_gamma   90.00
#
_symmetry.space_group_name_H-M   'P 1'
#
loop_
_entity.id
_entity.type
_entity.pdbx_description
1 polymer ?
#
loop_
_entity_poly.entity_id
_entity_poly.type
_entity_poly.pdbx_seq_one_letter_code
_entity_poly.pdbx_strand_id
1 'polypeptide(L)'
;EAMLKIELSLPKLVFGNNFEELRYKDFEALNQKLVSTLKIMGVIVSPTILASTPVSAIHYSKNIPLIDGSIPYHYINKIKEANVQQSLDTNQTDYRNEGHSFKWHCNSYEIVFYDKIKDLEKAKVSSKRSLEKDGILQLKLIDLFKKRKRFEVLRMEVRLNKRQKLKHLFKKLNIKADLTFKKLFKPAIAKKVLLLYLDELEGKRPALLDYKAANDKALLAALIVNNPELSPQRLLTLYGLRKALDVTTARELRIMLNNKRIPSKLLADANQLNLPGLHRPFKVIRKHLMKFKAIGKNLLI
;
A
#
# COMPACT_ATOMS: atom_id res chain seq x y z
N GLU A 1 -0.18 28.12 25.41
CA GLU A 1 1.00 27.23 25.53
C GLU A 1 1.53 26.85 24.16
N ALA A 2 2.85 26.89 23.96
CA ALA A 2 3.48 26.46 22.71
C ALA A 2 3.69 24.94 22.72
N MET A 3 3.09 24.23 21.77
CA MET A 3 3.23 22.78 21.64
C MET A 3 4.41 22.44 20.72
N LEU A 4 5.40 21.71 21.23
CA LEU A 4 6.51 21.20 20.41
C LEU A 4 6.01 20.06 19.52
N LYS A 5 6.18 20.20 18.19
CA LYS A 5 5.84 19.17 17.20
C LYS A 5 7.12 18.54 16.67
N ILE A 6 7.24 17.22 16.81
CA ILE A 6 8.39 16.45 16.33
C ILE A 6 7.92 15.56 15.17
N GLU A 7 8.55 15.72 14.01
CA GLU A 7 8.31 14.90 12.81
C GLU A 7 9.61 14.23 12.37
N LEU A 8 9.58 12.92 12.16
CA LEU A 8 10.76 12.15 11.79
C LEU A 8 10.41 10.83 11.11
N SER A 9 11.39 10.28 10.40
CA SER A 9 11.39 8.89 9.94
C SER A 9 12.24 8.04 10.88
N LEU A 10 11.58 7.12 11.59
CA LEU A 10 12.24 6.26 12.58
C LEU A 10 13.37 5.41 11.97
N PRO A 11 13.20 4.73 10.82
CA PRO A 11 14.30 3.97 10.22
C PRO A 11 15.50 4.85 9.82
N LYS A 12 15.25 6.06 9.32
CA LYS A 12 16.33 6.99 8.93
C LYS A 12 17.15 7.43 10.13
N LEU A 13 16.51 7.66 11.28
CA LEU A 13 17.21 8.02 12.51
C LEU A 13 18.20 6.94 12.96
N VAL A 14 17.84 5.66 12.77
CA VAL A 14 18.64 4.52 13.25
C VAL A 14 19.64 4.04 12.20
N PHE A 15 19.23 3.91 10.94
CA PHE A 15 20.00 3.27 9.88
C PHE A 15 20.52 4.24 8.81
N GLY A 16 20.12 5.52 8.86
CA GLY A 16 20.39 6.50 7.80
C GLY A 16 19.60 6.25 6.50
N ASN A 17 18.73 5.22 6.47
CA ASN A 17 17.92 4.84 5.33
C ASN A 17 16.54 4.34 5.78
N ASN A 18 15.58 4.23 4.86
CA ASN A 18 14.26 3.65 5.16
C ASN A 18 14.02 2.29 4.50
N PHE A 19 15.06 1.70 3.92
CA PHE A 19 15.01 0.37 3.35
C PHE A 19 15.04 -0.70 4.44
N GLU A 20 15.89 -0.50 5.45
CA GLU A 20 15.94 -1.35 6.63
C GLU A 20 14.73 -1.09 7.53
N GLU A 21 14.11 -2.16 8.01
CA GLU A 21 12.90 -2.11 8.81
C GLU A 21 13.21 -2.34 10.29
N LEU A 22 12.64 -1.48 11.13
CA LEU A 22 12.75 -1.59 12.58
C LEU A 22 11.96 -2.79 13.11
N ARG A 23 12.48 -3.41 14.17
CA ARG A 23 11.80 -4.44 14.96
C ARG A 23 11.44 -3.87 16.32
N TYR A 24 10.50 -4.54 17.00
CA TYR A 24 10.09 -4.12 18.34
C TYR A 24 11.25 -4.04 19.35
N LYS A 25 12.21 -4.96 19.25
CA LYS A 25 13.40 -4.96 20.11
C LYS A 25 14.33 -3.75 19.91
N ASP A 26 14.22 -3.08 18.76
CA ASP A 26 15.03 -1.90 18.46
C ASP A 26 14.45 -0.63 19.12
N PHE A 27 13.29 -0.72 19.81
CA PHE A 27 12.59 0.43 20.40
C PHE A 27 13.44 1.18 21.43
N GLU A 28 14.10 0.48 22.35
CA GLU A 28 14.82 1.13 23.45
C GLU A 28 16.01 1.92 22.91
N ALA A 29 16.82 1.29 22.05
CA ALA A 29 17.95 1.94 21.40
C ALA A 29 17.50 3.16 20.56
N LEU A 30 16.38 3.03 19.86
CA LEU A 30 15.78 4.11 19.09
C LEU A 30 15.28 5.26 19.97
N ASN A 31 14.64 4.96 21.10
CA ASN A 31 14.13 5.95 22.04
C ASN A 31 15.29 6.76 22.64
N GLN A 32 16.37 6.08 23.05
CA GLN A 32 17.59 6.74 23.53
C GLN A 32 18.25 7.59 22.44
N LYS A 33 18.32 7.08 21.21
CA LYS A 33 18.84 7.83 20.07
C LYS A 33 18.03 9.11 19.84
N LEU A 34 16.70 9.02 19.87
CA LEU A 34 15.83 10.18 19.70
C LEU A 34 16.03 11.22 20.82
N VAL A 35 16.11 10.79 22.07
CA VAL A 35 16.44 11.68 23.22
C VAL A 35 17.77 12.39 22.99
N SER A 36 18.82 11.67 22.58
CA SER A 36 20.13 12.27 22.33
C SER A 36 20.09 13.30 21.19
N THR A 37 19.35 13.02 20.12
CA THR A 37 19.18 13.92 18.97
C THR A 37 18.40 15.17 19.36
N LEU A 38 17.33 15.02 20.14
CA LEU A 38 16.56 16.16 20.66
C LEU A 38 17.42 17.03 21.59
N LYS A 39 18.26 16.43 22.43
CA LYS A 39 19.18 17.17 23.31
C LYS A 39 20.16 18.03 22.52
N ILE A 40 20.71 17.51 21.41
CA ILE A 40 21.57 18.28 20.50
C ILE A 40 20.81 19.45 19.86
N MET A 41 19.51 19.30 19.63
CA MET A 41 18.61 20.35 19.14
C MET A 41 18.11 21.30 20.25
N GLY A 42 18.63 21.19 21.48
CA GLY A 42 18.24 22.04 22.62
C GLY A 42 16.97 21.59 23.36
N VAL A 43 16.41 20.42 23.02
CA VAL A 43 15.20 19.87 23.65
C VAL A 43 15.57 18.77 24.63
N ILE A 44 15.36 19.02 25.92
CA ILE A 44 15.62 18.03 26.99
C ILE A 44 14.31 17.30 27.31
N VAL A 45 14.29 15.98 27.11
CA VAL A 45 13.15 15.12 27.44
C VAL A 45 13.65 13.78 27.96
N SER A 46 12.98 13.21 28.95
CA SER A 46 13.34 11.89 29.46
C SER A 46 12.86 10.78 28.50
N PRO A 47 13.56 9.64 28.43
CA PRO A 47 13.13 8.49 27.63
C PRO A 47 11.73 7.98 28.00
N THR A 48 11.38 8.04 29.29
CA THR A 48 10.08 7.59 29.81
C THR A 48 8.94 8.50 29.36
N ILE A 49 9.13 9.82 29.44
CA ILE A 49 8.15 10.81 28.96
C ILE A 49 7.94 10.60 27.47
N LEU A 50 9.03 10.56 26.68
CA LEU A 50 8.97 10.41 25.23
C LEU A 50 8.25 9.14 24.78
N ALA A 51 8.48 8.01 25.47
CA ALA A 51 7.81 6.74 25.20
C ALA A 51 6.29 6.80 25.45
N SER A 52 5.86 7.64 26.39
CA SER A 52 4.44 7.85 26.76
C SER A 52 3.78 9.00 25.99
N THR A 53 4.54 9.80 25.24
CA THR A 53 4.05 10.97 24.51
C THR A 53 2.94 10.60 23.52
N PRO A 54 1.86 11.40 23.46
CA PRO A 54 0.78 11.19 22.50
C PRO A 54 1.25 11.44 21.06
N VAL A 55 0.86 10.53 20.16
CA VAL A 55 1.16 10.64 18.73
C VAL A 55 -0.04 11.22 17.99
N SER A 56 0.23 12.22 17.15
CA SER A 56 -0.78 12.91 16.33
C SER A 56 -0.94 12.31 14.94
N ALA A 57 0.16 11.82 14.35
CA ALA A 57 0.21 11.18 13.05
C ALA A 57 1.23 10.02 13.05
N ILE A 58 0.97 8.97 12.28
CA ILE A 58 1.89 7.84 12.13
C ILE A 58 1.76 7.21 10.75
N HIS A 59 2.90 6.84 10.17
CA HIS A 59 2.96 6.21 8.86
C HIS A 59 3.51 4.78 9.04
N TYR A 60 2.66 3.79 8.78
CA TYR A 60 3.08 2.39 8.78
C TYR A 60 3.48 1.99 7.37
N SER A 61 4.57 1.24 7.25
CA SER A 61 5.04 0.79 5.95
C SER A 61 5.58 -0.64 5.99
N LYS A 62 5.54 -1.30 4.84
CA LYS A 62 6.19 -2.59 4.63
C LYS A 62 6.86 -2.63 3.26
N ASN A 63 8.12 -3.01 3.25
CA ASN A 63 8.86 -3.40 2.06
C ASN A 63 8.53 -4.87 1.75
N ILE A 64 8.22 -5.16 0.49
CA ILE A 64 7.85 -6.49 -0.02
C ILE A 64 8.90 -6.85 -1.08
N PRO A 65 9.86 -7.73 -0.75
CA PRO A 65 10.90 -8.12 -1.66
C PRO A 65 10.33 -9.12 -2.66
N LEU A 66 10.51 -8.83 -3.94
CA LEU A 66 10.12 -9.66 -5.07
C LEU A 66 11.41 -10.28 -5.62
N ILE A 67 11.54 -11.59 -5.42
CA ILE A 67 12.72 -12.39 -5.80
C ILE A 67 12.40 -13.47 -6.84
N ASP A 68 11.12 -13.63 -7.15
CA ASP A 68 10.57 -14.60 -8.11
C ASP A 68 10.54 -14.07 -9.56
N GLY A 69 11.14 -12.90 -9.81
CA GLY A 69 11.10 -12.22 -11.10
C GLY A 69 9.82 -11.41 -11.34
N SER A 70 8.89 -11.36 -10.39
CA SER A 70 7.77 -10.43 -10.45
C SER A 70 8.24 -8.99 -10.24
N ILE A 71 7.63 -8.05 -10.96
CA ILE A 71 8.00 -6.63 -10.91
C ILE A 71 6.92 -5.80 -10.20
N PRO A 72 7.28 -4.75 -9.43
CA PRO A 72 6.33 -3.90 -8.69
C PRO A 72 5.26 -3.30 -9.61
N TYR A 73 5.64 -2.95 -10.84
CA TYR A 73 4.74 -2.43 -11.87
C TYR A 73 3.52 -3.34 -12.12
N HIS A 74 3.71 -4.66 -12.15
CA HIS A 74 2.61 -5.61 -12.34
C HIS A 74 1.59 -5.54 -11.20
N TYR A 75 2.06 -5.56 -9.95
CA TYR A 75 1.19 -5.43 -8.78
C TYR A 75 0.49 -4.08 -8.74
N ILE A 76 1.19 -3.00 -9.05
CA ILE A 76 0.62 -1.65 -9.08
C ILE A 76 -0.52 -1.56 -10.09
N ASN A 77 -0.38 -2.17 -11.27
CA ASN A 77 -1.46 -2.23 -12.25
C ASN A 77 -2.66 -3.03 -11.75
N LYS A 78 -2.42 -4.18 -11.08
CA LYS A 78 -3.48 -4.95 -10.44
C LYS A 78 -4.20 -4.17 -9.32
N ILE A 79 -3.48 -3.32 -8.59
CA ILE A 79 -4.06 -2.41 -7.58
C ILE A 79 -4.91 -1.32 -8.25
N LYS A 80 -4.45 -0.73 -9.38
CA LYS A 80 -5.23 0.27 -10.13
C LYS A 80 -6.57 -0.27 -10.61
N GLU A 81 -6.60 -1.54 -11.01
CA GLU A 81 -7.81 -2.26 -11.39
C GLU A 81 -8.82 -2.38 -10.23
N ALA A 82 -8.44 -2.17 -8.96
CA ALA A 82 -9.37 -2.10 -7.82
C ALA A 82 -10.12 -0.75 -7.70
N ASN A 83 -9.76 0.26 -8.50
CA ASN A 83 -10.37 1.60 -8.47
C ASN A 83 -11.73 1.66 -9.20
N VAL A 84 -12.51 0.58 -9.16
CA VAL A 84 -13.79 0.47 -9.88
C VAL A 84 -14.93 1.13 -9.11
N GLN A 85 -14.84 1.15 -7.78
CA GLN A 85 -15.81 1.81 -6.91
C GLN A 85 -15.26 3.17 -6.45
N GLN A 86 -16.10 4.22 -6.54
CA GLN A 86 -15.88 5.66 -6.29
C GLN A 86 -15.25 6.08 -4.94
N SER A 87 -14.51 5.22 -4.23
CA SER A 87 -13.98 5.56 -2.93
C SER A 87 -12.80 6.52 -3.05
N LEU A 88 -13.14 7.80 -3.05
CA LEU A 88 -12.30 8.98 -2.88
C LEU A 88 -11.64 9.46 -4.17
N ASP A 89 -11.43 10.77 -4.19
CA ASP A 89 -10.61 11.41 -5.20
C ASP A 89 -9.22 10.78 -5.11
N THR A 90 -8.93 9.84 -6.02
CA THR A 90 -7.56 9.53 -6.42
C THR A 90 -7.02 10.75 -7.16
N ASN A 91 -7.00 11.89 -6.46
CA ASN A 91 -6.36 13.12 -6.87
C ASN A 91 -4.87 12.82 -6.83
N GLN A 92 -4.27 12.97 -8.01
CA GLN A 92 -2.90 12.60 -8.29
C GLN A 92 -2.65 11.09 -8.28
N THR A 93 -3.14 10.39 -9.31
CA THR A 93 -2.17 9.70 -10.17
C THR A 93 -1.24 10.78 -10.74
N ASP A 94 -0.36 11.31 -9.90
CA ASP A 94 0.74 12.14 -10.36
C ASP A 94 1.54 11.18 -11.23
N TYR A 95 1.43 11.34 -12.55
CA TYR A 95 2.32 10.73 -13.54
C TYR A 95 3.79 11.15 -13.33
N ARG A 96 4.14 11.77 -12.19
CA ARG A 96 5.49 12.11 -11.75
C ARG A 96 6.45 10.92 -11.80
N ASN A 97 5.94 9.67 -11.82
CA ASN A 97 6.74 8.46 -11.90
C ASN A 97 6.31 7.44 -12.99
N GLU A 98 5.75 7.85 -14.13
CA GLU A 98 5.48 6.95 -15.30
C GLU A 98 4.68 5.68 -14.94
N GLY A 99 3.80 5.76 -13.94
CA GLY A 99 2.98 4.63 -13.51
C GLY A 99 3.62 3.67 -12.50
N HIS A 100 4.80 3.98 -11.95
CA HIS A 100 5.49 3.20 -10.90
C HIS A 100 4.99 3.43 -9.47
N SER A 101 3.85 4.11 -9.30
CA SER A 101 3.18 4.22 -8.02
C SER A 101 1.66 4.26 -8.16
N PHE A 102 0.98 3.92 -7.08
CA PHE A 102 -0.45 4.07 -6.88
C PHE A 102 -0.66 4.79 -5.55
N LYS A 103 -1.49 5.84 -5.55
CA LYS A 103 -1.81 6.64 -4.37
C LYS A 103 -3.32 6.75 -4.21
N TRP A 104 -3.80 6.29 -3.08
CA TRP A 104 -5.16 6.53 -2.61
C TRP A 104 -5.10 7.63 -1.54
N HIS A 105 -5.41 8.87 -1.94
CA HIS A 105 -5.28 10.06 -1.10
C HIS A 105 -6.60 10.43 -0.41
N CYS A 106 -6.52 10.79 0.86
CA CYS A 106 -7.59 11.45 1.61
C CYS A 106 -6.99 12.50 2.52
N ASN A 107 -7.77 13.52 2.88
CA ASN A 107 -7.32 14.57 3.81
C ASN A 107 -6.87 14.04 5.19
N SER A 108 -7.36 12.87 5.61
CA SER A 108 -7.06 12.30 6.93
C SER A 108 -6.07 11.12 6.89
N TYR A 109 -5.90 10.48 5.73
CA TYR A 109 -4.94 9.39 5.53
C TYR A 109 -4.59 9.21 4.06
N GLU A 110 -3.46 8.57 3.78
CA GLU A 110 -3.08 8.16 2.44
C GLU A 110 -2.64 6.70 2.44
N ILE A 111 -2.84 6.03 1.32
CA ILE A 111 -2.28 4.70 1.07
C ILE A 111 -1.46 4.79 -0.20
N VAL A 112 -0.21 4.33 -0.15
CA VAL A 112 0.73 4.44 -1.25
C VAL A 112 1.34 3.07 -1.52
N PHE A 113 1.34 2.68 -2.79
CA PHE A 113 2.11 1.54 -3.29
C PHE A 113 3.09 2.06 -4.32
N TYR A 114 4.36 1.71 -4.21
CA TYR A 114 5.34 2.16 -5.19
C TYR A 114 6.52 1.22 -5.31
N ASP A 115 7.16 1.29 -6.47
CA ASP A 115 8.44 0.65 -6.73
C ASP A 115 9.54 1.39 -5.95
N LYS A 116 10.04 0.77 -4.89
CA LYS A 116 10.98 1.41 -3.97
C LYS A 116 12.35 1.62 -4.60
N ILE A 117 12.79 0.69 -5.45
CA ILE A 117 14.10 0.77 -6.10
C ILE A 117 14.05 1.88 -7.14
N LYS A 118 13.03 1.89 -8.01
CA LYS A 118 12.87 2.97 -9.01
C LYS A 118 12.65 4.34 -8.38
N ASP A 119 11.94 4.44 -7.27
CA ASP A 119 11.76 5.71 -6.55
C ASP A 119 13.10 6.26 -6.02
N LEU A 120 13.95 5.39 -5.48
CA LEU A 120 15.31 5.76 -5.05
C LEU A 120 16.21 6.15 -6.23
N GLU A 121 16.12 5.45 -7.36
CA GLU A 121 16.85 5.82 -8.59
C GLU A 121 16.41 7.19 -9.12
N LYS A 122 15.11 7.49 -9.13
CA LYS A 122 14.58 8.80 -9.54
C LYS A 122 15.01 9.92 -8.59
N ALA A 123 15.13 9.64 -7.29
CA ALA A 123 15.66 10.60 -6.33
C ALA A 123 17.12 11.03 -6.63
N LYS A 124 17.91 10.18 -7.32
CA LYS A 124 19.26 10.54 -7.81
C LYS A 124 19.22 11.63 -8.89
N VAL A 125 18.16 11.63 -9.72
CA VAL A 125 17.99 12.59 -10.82
C VAL A 125 17.27 13.85 -10.36
N SER A 126 16.23 13.71 -9.52
CA SER A 126 15.49 14.84 -8.96
C SER A 126 14.72 14.46 -7.70
N SER A 127 15.05 15.09 -6.57
CA SER A 127 14.32 14.95 -5.30
C SER A 127 12.88 15.47 -5.34
N LYS A 128 12.52 16.30 -6.34
CA LYS A 128 11.15 16.77 -6.56
C LYS A 128 10.28 15.74 -7.27
N ARG A 129 10.88 14.77 -7.97
CA ARG A 129 10.17 13.74 -8.75
C ARG A 129 10.00 12.43 -8.00
N SER A 130 10.80 12.17 -6.97
CA SER A 130 10.64 11.01 -6.09
C SER A 130 9.54 11.23 -5.04
N LEU A 131 8.89 10.14 -4.63
CA LEU A 131 8.00 10.11 -3.47
C LEU A 131 8.78 10.38 -2.19
N GLU A 132 10.04 9.96 -2.16
CA GLU A 132 10.98 10.24 -1.09
C GLU A 132 11.91 11.43 -1.38
N LYS A 133 11.80 12.49 -0.57
CA LYS A 133 12.57 13.73 -0.77
C LYS A 133 14.07 13.60 -0.41
N ASP A 134 14.44 12.66 0.47
CA ASP A 134 15.82 12.50 0.97
C ASP A 134 16.56 11.27 0.38
N GLY A 135 16.23 10.87 -0.86
CA GLY A 135 16.80 9.66 -1.47
C GLY A 135 18.33 9.69 -1.64
N ILE A 136 18.94 10.87 -1.66
CA ILE A 136 20.39 11.07 -1.85
C ILE A 136 21.22 10.36 -0.77
N LEU A 137 20.73 10.30 0.48
CA LEU A 137 21.42 9.61 1.58
C LEU A 137 21.43 8.08 1.42
N GLN A 138 20.64 7.54 0.49
CA GLN A 138 20.42 6.11 0.30
C GLN A 138 21.05 5.57 -1.00
N LEU A 139 21.79 6.39 -1.73
CA LEU A 139 22.37 6.03 -3.03
C LEU A 139 23.33 4.83 -2.96
N LYS A 140 24.09 4.68 -1.86
CA LYS A 140 25.00 3.54 -1.65
C LYS A 140 24.26 2.18 -1.65
N LEU A 141 22.96 2.15 -1.34
CA LEU A 141 22.15 0.93 -1.38
C LEU A 141 21.76 0.55 -2.82
N ILE A 142 21.61 1.53 -3.71
CA ILE A 142 21.23 1.31 -5.12
C ILE A 142 22.29 0.49 -5.85
N ASP A 143 23.56 0.80 -5.62
CA ASP A 143 24.67 0.08 -6.25
C ASP A 143 24.74 -1.39 -5.80
N LEU A 144 24.27 -1.70 -4.58
CA LEU A 144 24.12 -3.08 -4.12
C LEU A 144 22.94 -3.79 -4.80
N PHE A 145 21.82 -3.10 -5.03
CA PHE A 145 20.65 -3.67 -5.70
C PHE A 145 20.92 -4.00 -7.17
N LYS A 146 21.65 -3.12 -7.89
CA LYS A 146 21.96 -3.33 -9.33
C LYS A 146 22.76 -4.59 -9.61
N LYS A 147 23.51 -5.10 -8.63
CA LYS A 147 24.25 -6.37 -8.76
C LYS A 147 23.32 -7.59 -8.82
N ARG A 148 22.06 -7.46 -8.39
CA ARG A 148 21.09 -8.57 -8.36
C ARG A 148 20.11 -8.47 -9.53
N LYS A 149 20.25 -9.34 -10.53
CA LYS A 149 19.43 -9.35 -11.77
C LYS A 149 17.92 -9.56 -11.57
N ARG A 150 17.41 -9.83 -10.36
CA ARG A 150 15.98 -10.15 -10.10
C ARG A 150 15.46 -9.66 -8.75
N PHE A 151 16.10 -8.64 -8.18
CA PHE A 151 15.67 -8.11 -6.88
C PHE A 151 14.88 -6.82 -7.08
N GLU A 152 13.58 -6.90 -6.82
CA GLU A 152 12.70 -5.74 -6.83
C GLU A 152 12.01 -5.56 -5.49
N VAL A 153 11.61 -4.33 -5.15
CA VAL A 153 10.91 -4.05 -3.90
C VAL A 153 9.67 -3.22 -4.16
N LEU A 154 8.50 -3.82 -3.89
CA LEU A 154 7.24 -3.09 -3.77
C LEU A 154 7.12 -2.62 -2.33
N ARG A 155 6.85 -1.33 -2.11
CA ARG A 155 6.53 -0.82 -0.77
C ARG A 155 5.08 -0.44 -0.67
N MET A 156 4.45 -0.88 0.43
CA MET A 156 3.14 -0.41 0.86
C MET A 156 3.32 0.56 2.03
N GLU A 157 2.68 1.72 1.97
CA GLU A 157 2.64 2.70 3.06
C GLU A 157 1.20 3.10 3.36
N VAL A 158 0.84 3.14 4.63
CA VAL A 158 -0.41 3.70 5.13
C VAL A 158 -0.06 4.87 6.05
N ARG A 159 -0.31 6.08 5.56
CA ARG A 159 0.01 7.34 6.21
C ARG A 159 -1.23 7.88 6.92
N LEU A 160 -1.27 7.80 8.25
CA LEU A 160 -2.38 8.30 9.05
C LEU A 160 -2.04 9.70 9.56
N ASN A 161 -2.59 10.73 8.93
CA ASN A 161 -2.17 12.12 9.12
C ASN A 161 -2.92 12.83 10.26
N LYS A 162 -4.06 12.29 10.70
CA LYS A 162 -4.91 12.89 11.74
C LYS A 162 -5.18 11.93 12.89
N ARG A 163 -5.06 12.42 14.13
CA ARG A 163 -5.34 11.66 15.37
C ARG A 163 -6.78 11.11 15.43
N GLN A 164 -7.75 11.85 14.90
CA GLN A 164 -9.14 11.38 14.81
C GLN A 164 -9.28 10.12 13.95
N LYS A 165 -8.58 10.07 12.81
CA LYS A 165 -8.57 8.88 11.94
C LYS A 165 -7.90 7.69 12.62
N LEU A 166 -6.81 7.93 13.36
CA LEU A 166 -6.16 6.92 14.20
C LEU A 166 -7.15 6.32 15.22
N LYS A 167 -7.85 7.17 15.99
CA LYS A 167 -8.86 6.72 16.97
C LYS A 167 -9.97 5.88 16.30
N HIS A 168 -10.51 6.37 15.18
CA HIS A 168 -11.54 5.66 14.43
C HIS A 168 -11.05 4.29 13.92
N LEU A 169 -9.84 4.25 13.36
CA LEU A 169 -9.22 3.02 12.87
C LEU A 169 -8.99 2.00 14.00
N PHE A 170 -8.56 2.46 15.17
CA PHE A 170 -8.34 1.61 16.34
C PHE A 170 -9.64 1.01 16.85
N LYS A 171 -10.72 1.80 16.88
CA LYS A 171 -12.07 1.31 17.18
C LYS A 171 -12.51 0.24 16.16
N LYS A 172 -12.34 0.52 14.86
CA LYS A 172 -12.67 -0.43 13.77
C LYS A 172 -11.91 -1.76 13.89
N LEU A 173 -10.63 -1.70 14.29
CA LEU A 173 -9.76 -2.87 14.46
C LEU A 173 -9.83 -3.53 15.85
N ASN A 174 -10.74 -3.04 16.72
CA ASN A 174 -10.86 -3.45 18.12
C ASN A 174 -9.51 -3.44 18.87
N ILE A 175 -8.71 -2.39 18.65
CA ILE A 175 -7.42 -2.20 19.30
C ILE A 175 -7.61 -1.36 20.57
N LYS A 176 -7.51 -2.01 21.73
CA LYS A 176 -7.48 -1.36 23.04
C LYS A 176 -6.05 -0.95 23.37
N ALA A 177 -5.59 0.18 22.81
CA ALA A 177 -4.29 0.74 23.12
C ALA A 177 -4.31 2.27 23.04
N ASP A 178 -3.60 2.90 23.96
CA ASP A 178 -3.39 4.34 23.92
C ASP A 178 -2.55 4.73 22.70
N LEU A 179 -2.82 5.94 22.19
CA LEU A 179 -2.08 6.51 21.06
C LEU A 179 -0.75 7.13 21.53
N THR A 180 0.07 6.34 22.22
CA THR A 180 1.40 6.72 22.71
C THR A 180 2.50 6.12 21.85
N PHE A 181 3.67 6.75 21.85
CA PHE A 181 4.78 6.33 21.00
C PHE A 181 5.15 4.85 21.14
N LYS A 182 5.36 4.38 22.39
CA LYS A 182 5.73 2.98 22.67
C LYS A 182 4.66 1.99 22.25
N LYS A 183 3.38 2.31 22.41
CA LYS A 183 2.27 1.42 22.05
C LYS A 183 2.13 1.31 20.54
N LEU A 184 2.22 2.45 19.84
CA LEU A 184 2.11 2.51 18.38
C LEU A 184 3.30 1.87 17.66
N PHE A 185 4.47 1.78 18.29
CA PHE A 185 5.64 1.08 17.74
C PHE A 185 5.46 -0.44 17.62
N LYS A 186 4.40 -1.03 18.22
CA LYS A 186 4.17 -2.47 18.17
C LYS A 186 3.91 -2.97 16.73
N PRO A 187 4.70 -3.94 16.20
CA PRO A 187 4.53 -4.47 14.85
C PRO A 187 3.14 -5.06 14.57
N ALA A 188 2.47 -5.60 15.60
CA ALA A 188 1.12 -6.13 15.48
C ALA A 188 0.10 -5.07 15.04
N ILE A 189 0.26 -3.82 15.46
CA ILE A 189 -0.60 -2.72 15.04
C ILE A 189 -0.34 -2.39 13.58
N ALA A 190 0.93 -2.20 13.19
CA ALA A 190 1.32 -1.94 11.82
C ALA A 190 0.78 -3.04 10.87
N LYS A 191 0.94 -4.31 11.24
CA LYS A 191 0.41 -5.46 10.51
C LYS A 191 -1.10 -5.38 10.32
N LYS A 192 -1.87 -5.15 11.40
CA LYS A 192 -3.34 -5.05 11.32
C LYS A 192 -3.79 -3.91 10.42
N VAL A 193 -3.13 -2.76 10.51
CA VAL A 193 -3.44 -1.58 9.69
C VAL A 193 -3.16 -1.83 8.21
N LEU A 194 -1.98 -2.38 7.87
CA LEU A 194 -1.64 -2.68 6.48
C LEU A 194 -2.57 -3.75 5.87
N LEU A 195 -2.88 -4.81 6.63
CA LEU A 195 -3.80 -5.86 6.17
C LEU A 195 -5.20 -5.32 5.92
N LEU A 196 -5.75 -4.49 6.82
CA LEU A 196 -7.07 -3.88 6.61
C LEU A 196 -7.17 -3.16 5.27
N TYR A 197 -6.17 -2.34 4.95
CA TYR A 197 -6.19 -1.56 3.72
C TYR A 197 -5.91 -2.41 2.48
N LEU A 198 -5.17 -3.52 2.62
CA LEU A 198 -5.08 -4.52 1.56
C LEU A 198 -6.42 -5.24 1.36
N ASP A 199 -7.14 -5.59 2.43
CA ASP A 199 -8.47 -6.19 2.37
C ASP A 199 -9.48 -5.25 1.69
N GLU A 200 -9.45 -3.96 2.02
CA GLU A 200 -10.30 -2.94 1.39
C GLU A 200 -9.99 -2.77 -0.11
N LEU A 201 -8.75 -2.95 -0.54
CA LEU A 201 -8.37 -2.94 -1.96
C LEU A 201 -8.82 -4.22 -2.66
N GLU A 202 -8.57 -5.38 -2.06
CA GLU A 202 -9.01 -6.68 -2.57
C GLU A 202 -10.53 -6.73 -2.77
N GLY A 203 -11.31 -6.27 -1.79
CA GLY A 203 -12.78 -6.29 -1.87
C GLY A 203 -13.37 -5.33 -2.92
N LYS A 204 -12.60 -4.36 -3.42
CA LYS A 204 -13.05 -3.42 -4.47
C LYS A 204 -12.67 -3.86 -5.88
N ARG A 205 -11.84 -4.89 -6.00
CA ARG A 205 -11.41 -5.45 -7.27
C ARG A 205 -12.43 -6.49 -7.74
N PRO A 206 -13.04 -6.35 -8.93
CA PRO A 206 -13.90 -7.36 -9.52
C PRO A 206 -13.23 -8.73 -9.59
N ALA A 207 -13.82 -9.74 -8.95
CA ALA A 207 -13.37 -11.13 -9.05
C ALA A 207 -13.34 -11.62 -10.50
N LEU A 208 -14.20 -11.04 -11.34
CA LEU A 208 -14.21 -11.20 -12.79
C LEU A 208 -12.84 -10.97 -13.46
N LEU A 209 -12.01 -10.04 -12.96
CA LEU A 209 -10.66 -9.77 -13.49
C LEU A 209 -9.61 -10.80 -13.10
N ASP A 210 -9.94 -11.64 -12.12
CA ASP A 210 -9.05 -12.65 -11.56
C ASP A 210 -9.28 -14.03 -12.18
N TYR A 211 -10.31 -14.17 -13.01
CA TYR A 211 -10.57 -15.36 -13.80
C TYR A 211 -9.82 -15.34 -15.13
N LYS A 212 -8.97 -16.34 -15.35
CA LYS A 212 -8.22 -16.52 -16.59
C LYS A 212 -8.92 -17.52 -17.50
N ALA A 213 -9.77 -17.03 -18.38
CA ALA A 213 -10.38 -17.84 -19.43
C ALA A 213 -9.37 -18.11 -20.56
N ALA A 214 -9.44 -19.29 -21.18
CA ALA A 214 -8.61 -19.63 -22.34
C ALA A 214 -9.02 -18.84 -23.59
N ASN A 215 -10.31 -18.58 -23.76
CA ASN A 215 -10.89 -17.79 -24.83
C ASN A 215 -12.28 -17.27 -24.43
N ASP A 216 -12.90 -16.48 -25.30
CA ASP A 216 -14.19 -15.84 -25.06
C ASP A 216 -15.34 -16.82 -24.87
N LYS A 217 -15.33 -17.92 -25.63
CA LYS A 217 -16.32 -18.99 -25.48
C LYS A 217 -16.21 -19.64 -24.10
N ALA A 218 -14.99 -19.90 -23.63
CA ALA A 218 -14.74 -20.44 -22.29
C ALA A 218 -15.15 -19.48 -21.18
N LEU A 219 -14.94 -18.16 -21.37
CA LEU A 219 -15.41 -17.14 -20.44
C LEU A 219 -16.94 -17.13 -20.33
N LEU A 220 -17.64 -17.09 -21.47
CA LEU A 220 -19.10 -17.11 -21.50
C LEU A 220 -19.67 -18.41 -20.90
N ALA A 221 -19.11 -19.55 -21.26
CA ALA A 221 -19.52 -20.84 -20.69
C ALA A 221 -19.34 -20.86 -19.17
N ALA A 222 -18.21 -20.35 -18.65
CA ALA A 222 -17.97 -20.28 -17.22
C ALA A 222 -18.94 -19.33 -16.50
N LEU A 223 -19.30 -18.19 -17.11
CA LEU A 223 -20.30 -17.28 -16.56
C LEU A 223 -21.68 -17.96 -16.48
N ILE A 224 -22.12 -18.60 -17.57
CA ILE A 224 -23.43 -19.26 -17.67
C ILE A 224 -23.55 -20.44 -16.70
N VAL A 225 -22.59 -21.37 -16.76
CA VAL A 225 -22.68 -22.65 -16.02
C VAL A 225 -22.56 -22.44 -14.51
N ASN A 226 -21.69 -21.53 -14.06
CA ASN A 226 -21.44 -21.35 -12.63
C ASN A 226 -22.39 -20.34 -11.96
N ASN A 227 -23.18 -19.60 -12.74
CA ASN A 227 -24.08 -18.57 -12.21
C ASN A 227 -25.49 -18.69 -12.85
N PRO A 228 -26.18 -19.83 -12.71
CA PRO A 228 -27.45 -20.12 -13.39
C PRO A 228 -28.60 -19.18 -12.98
N GLU A 229 -28.52 -18.59 -11.79
CA GLU A 229 -29.50 -17.63 -11.27
C GLU A 229 -29.47 -16.26 -11.97
N LEU A 230 -28.44 -15.98 -12.77
CA LEU A 230 -28.31 -14.72 -13.49
C LEU A 230 -29.02 -14.78 -14.86
N SER A 231 -29.81 -13.75 -15.17
CA SER A 231 -30.47 -13.67 -16.47
C SER A 231 -29.48 -13.53 -17.63
N PRO A 232 -29.84 -13.96 -18.86
CA PRO A 232 -28.97 -13.84 -20.04
C PRO A 232 -28.47 -12.40 -20.28
N GLN A 233 -29.33 -11.40 -20.08
CA GLN A 233 -28.96 -9.99 -20.20
C GLN A 233 -27.87 -9.59 -19.19
N ARG A 234 -27.95 -10.06 -17.94
CA ARG A 234 -26.93 -9.78 -16.92
C ARG A 234 -25.61 -10.47 -17.26
N LEU A 235 -25.65 -11.73 -17.69
CA LEU A 235 -24.47 -12.48 -18.10
C LEU A 235 -23.73 -11.79 -19.26
N LEU A 236 -24.47 -11.34 -20.28
CA LEU A 236 -23.91 -10.56 -21.40
C LEU A 236 -23.34 -9.22 -20.94
N THR A 237 -23.99 -8.55 -19.99
CA THR A 237 -23.50 -7.28 -19.42
C THR A 237 -22.18 -7.50 -18.65
N LEU A 238 -22.07 -8.58 -17.86
CA LEU A 238 -20.84 -8.94 -17.15
C LEU A 238 -19.72 -9.32 -18.12
N TYR A 239 -20.03 -10.08 -19.17
CA TYR A 239 -19.07 -10.38 -20.22
C TYR A 239 -18.57 -9.10 -20.92
N GLY A 240 -19.47 -8.20 -21.29
CA GLY A 240 -19.13 -6.89 -21.85
C GLY A 240 -18.26 -6.06 -20.90
N LEU A 241 -18.58 -6.04 -19.61
CA LEU A 241 -17.77 -5.39 -18.59
C LEU A 241 -16.37 -6.00 -18.51
N ARG A 242 -16.24 -7.35 -18.52
CA ARG A 242 -14.93 -8.03 -18.51
C ARG A 242 -14.07 -7.58 -19.70
N LYS A 243 -14.67 -7.55 -20.90
CA LYS A 243 -13.99 -7.16 -22.14
C LYS A 243 -13.58 -5.70 -22.16
N ALA A 244 -14.44 -4.82 -21.67
CA ALA A 244 -14.09 -3.41 -21.49
C ALA A 244 -12.91 -3.26 -20.54
N LEU A 245 -12.91 -3.98 -19.42
CA LEU A 245 -11.82 -3.92 -18.43
C LEU A 245 -10.52 -4.62 -18.87
N ASP A 246 -10.52 -5.39 -19.96
CA ASP A 246 -9.30 -5.92 -20.58
C ASP A 246 -8.53 -4.84 -21.35
N VAL A 247 -9.24 -3.86 -21.92
CA VAL A 247 -8.66 -2.83 -22.78
C VAL A 247 -8.50 -1.48 -22.10
N THR A 248 -9.24 -1.23 -21.01
CA THR A 248 -9.23 0.06 -20.31
C THR A 248 -9.42 -0.10 -18.80
N THR A 249 -8.97 0.89 -18.03
CA THR A 249 -9.29 0.92 -16.60
C THR A 249 -10.74 1.31 -16.34
N ALA A 250 -11.31 0.94 -15.19
CA ALA A 250 -12.66 1.36 -14.82
C ALA A 250 -12.86 2.89 -14.81
N ARG A 251 -11.78 3.65 -14.53
CA ARG A 251 -11.80 5.11 -14.57
C ARG A 251 -11.90 5.63 -16.00
N GLU A 252 -11.03 5.16 -16.88
CA GLU A 252 -11.05 5.52 -18.29
C GLU A 252 -12.36 5.10 -18.95
N LEU A 253 -12.86 3.89 -18.66
CA LEU A 253 -14.18 3.43 -19.10
C LEU A 253 -15.28 4.40 -18.70
N ARG A 254 -15.26 4.92 -17.47
CA ARG A 254 -16.23 5.93 -17.03
C ARG A 254 -16.09 7.23 -17.82
N ILE A 255 -14.87 7.68 -18.09
CA ILE A 255 -14.62 8.89 -18.89
C ILE A 255 -15.19 8.70 -20.30
N MET A 256 -14.93 7.55 -20.93
CA MET A 256 -15.49 7.17 -22.23
C MET A 256 -17.03 7.13 -22.22
N LEU A 257 -17.63 6.75 -21.09
CA LEU A 257 -19.07 6.74 -20.88
C LEU A 257 -19.62 8.11 -20.41
N ASN A 258 -18.93 9.22 -20.68
CA ASN A 258 -19.32 10.58 -20.27
C ASN A 258 -19.53 10.72 -18.75
N ASN A 259 -18.63 10.14 -17.97
CA ASN A 259 -18.69 10.07 -16.51
C ASN A 259 -19.95 9.39 -15.93
N LYS A 260 -20.73 8.69 -16.77
CA LYS A 260 -21.84 7.86 -16.29
C LYS A 260 -21.29 6.81 -15.33
N ARG A 261 -22.03 6.60 -14.24
CA ARG A 261 -21.64 5.64 -13.20
C ARG A 261 -21.84 4.23 -13.75
N ILE A 262 -20.83 3.39 -13.59
CA ILE A 262 -21.03 1.94 -13.71
C ILE A 262 -22.01 1.55 -12.60
N PRO A 263 -23.13 0.85 -12.89
CA PRO A 263 -24.11 0.50 -11.88
C PRO A 263 -23.45 -0.26 -10.72
N SER A 264 -23.68 0.19 -9.48
CA SER A 264 -23.10 -0.44 -8.28
C SER A 264 -23.49 -1.91 -8.16
N LYS A 265 -24.72 -2.25 -8.58
CA LYS A 265 -25.23 -3.62 -8.65
C LYS A 265 -24.40 -4.50 -9.60
N LEU A 266 -24.02 -3.99 -10.76
CA LEU A 266 -23.19 -4.73 -11.72
C LEU A 266 -21.80 -5.04 -11.14
N LEU A 267 -21.23 -4.10 -10.37
CA LEU A 267 -19.96 -4.31 -9.68
C LEU A 267 -20.08 -5.29 -8.51
N ALA A 268 -21.20 -5.25 -7.79
CA ALA A 268 -21.49 -6.24 -6.76
C ALA A 268 -21.63 -7.64 -7.36
N ASP A 269 -22.38 -7.77 -8.46
CA ASP A 269 -22.52 -9.02 -9.21
C ASP A 269 -21.14 -9.53 -9.65
N ALA A 270 -20.29 -8.66 -10.25
CA ALA A 270 -18.94 -9.02 -10.69
C ALA A 270 -17.98 -9.44 -9.54
N ASN A 271 -18.24 -9.02 -8.31
CA ASN A 271 -17.50 -9.43 -7.11
C ASN A 271 -18.03 -10.76 -6.52
N GLN A 272 -19.30 -11.08 -6.74
CA GLN A 272 -19.98 -12.24 -6.17
C GLN A 272 -20.06 -13.43 -7.13
N LEU A 273 -19.47 -13.31 -8.32
CA LEU A 273 -19.44 -14.40 -9.30
C LEU A 273 -18.78 -15.65 -8.74
N ASN A 274 -19.44 -16.79 -8.93
CA ASN A 274 -18.84 -18.08 -8.73
C ASN A 274 -18.03 -18.42 -9.98
N LEU A 275 -16.70 -18.40 -9.88
CA LEU A 275 -15.78 -18.71 -10.97
C LEU A 275 -14.70 -19.68 -10.49
N PRO A 276 -14.42 -20.77 -11.24
CA PRO A 276 -13.40 -21.73 -10.85
C PRO A 276 -12.00 -21.14 -11.01
N GLY A 277 -11.08 -21.52 -10.12
CA GLY A 277 -9.65 -21.24 -10.31
C GLY A 277 -9.25 -19.76 -10.26
N LEU A 278 -9.99 -18.92 -9.51
CA LEU A 278 -9.67 -17.50 -9.36
C LEU A 278 -8.20 -17.28 -8.94
N HIS A 279 -7.49 -16.52 -9.77
CA HIS A 279 -6.12 -16.11 -9.47
C HIS A 279 -6.14 -15.04 -8.36
N ARG A 280 -5.26 -15.16 -7.36
CA ARG A 280 -5.15 -14.16 -6.28
C ARG A 280 -3.93 -13.26 -6.52
N PRO A 281 -4.07 -12.13 -7.24
CA PRO A 281 -2.91 -11.31 -7.64
C PRO A 281 -2.12 -10.76 -6.45
N PHE A 282 -2.75 -10.57 -5.29
CA PHE A 282 -2.10 -10.02 -4.11
C PHE A 282 -1.64 -11.07 -3.10
N LYS A 283 -1.67 -12.37 -3.46
CA LYS A 283 -1.25 -13.48 -2.58
C LYS A 283 0.17 -13.26 -2.03
N VAL A 284 1.09 -12.78 -2.86
CA VAL A 284 2.48 -12.50 -2.46
C VAL A 284 2.53 -11.36 -1.44
N ILE A 285 1.90 -10.22 -1.75
CA ILE A 285 1.78 -9.06 -0.84
C ILE A 285 1.22 -9.51 0.51
N ARG A 286 0.08 -10.21 0.50
CA ARG A 286 -0.59 -10.72 1.69
C ARG A 286 0.31 -11.66 2.49
N LYS A 287 1.02 -12.58 1.85
CA LYS A 287 1.99 -13.48 2.51
C LYS A 287 3.07 -12.69 3.25
N HIS A 288 3.60 -11.62 2.66
CA HIS A 288 4.61 -10.77 3.29
C HIS A 288 4.04 -9.94 4.45
N LEU A 289 2.83 -9.39 4.32
CA LEU A 289 2.15 -8.70 5.42
C LEU A 289 1.81 -9.65 6.57
N MET A 290 1.39 -10.88 6.26
CA MET A 290 1.06 -11.90 7.27
C MET A 290 2.29 -12.35 8.05
N LYS A 291 3.42 -12.61 7.38
CA LYS A 291 4.68 -12.95 8.05
C LYS A 291 5.29 -11.76 8.79
N PHE A 292 5.12 -10.56 8.23
CA PHE A 292 5.63 -9.29 8.76
C PHE A 292 7.13 -9.30 9.17
N LYS A 293 7.94 -10.18 8.56
CA LYS A 293 9.37 -10.33 8.88
C LYS A 293 10.14 -9.08 8.45
N ALA A 294 10.85 -8.45 9.37
CA ALA A 294 11.66 -7.26 9.07
C ALA A 294 12.70 -7.55 7.98
N ILE A 295 12.86 -6.61 7.05
CA ILE A 295 13.94 -6.62 6.05
C ILE A 295 15.14 -5.88 6.63
N GLY A 296 16.32 -6.49 6.54
CA GLY A 296 17.59 -5.86 6.92
C GLY A 296 18.65 -6.11 5.85
N LYS A 297 19.86 -5.58 6.08
CA LYS A 297 21.01 -5.71 5.16
C LYS A 297 21.33 -7.14 4.71
N ASN A 298 20.97 -8.18 5.47
CA ASN A 298 21.23 -9.57 5.08
C ASN A 298 20.46 -10.01 3.82
N LEU A 299 19.41 -9.28 3.42
CA LEU A 299 18.76 -9.49 2.11
C LEU A 299 19.52 -8.81 0.95
N LEU A 300 20.54 -8.01 1.25
CA LEU A 300 21.40 -7.31 0.29
C LEU A 300 22.70 -8.08 0.00
N ILE A 301 23.13 -8.94 0.95
CA ILE A 301 24.34 -9.78 0.88
C ILE A 301 23.99 -11.08 0.18
#